data_AF-A0A820FCL3-F1
#
_entry.id   AF-A0A820FCL3-F1
#
_cell.length_a   1.000
_cell.length_b   1.000
_cell.length_c   1.000
_cell.angle_alpha   90.00
_cell.angle_beta   90.00
_cell.angle_gamma   90.00
#
_symmetry.space_group_name_H-M   'P 1'
#
loop_
_entity.id
_entity.type
_entity.pdbx_description
1 polymer ?
#
loop_
_entity_poly.entity_id
_entity_poly.type
_entity_poly.pdbx_seq_one_letter_code
_entity_poly.pdbx_strand_id
1 'polypeptide(L)'
;MFIWDQYAEPKIDSLCAFRAYFHHCTIAWVHHSFILLAIERFCKIRQFTILKNQQRKLCVVLFQWIFDFTFPLPVFITGNMIKLASDNACFVSLKRLDLAFYMAGVSFLLTDIVLGIIYRLLVRHVRQASARLNNNQQVRMQRDLTVVRRIVILNSQLVVIAIPVVVVIILASIRADLLPNKIMRVLFLLSNLPYTPMLIILLFLTPDLRQSFIDCRNQFKWCRPRNIAPVQTITITARI
;
A
#
# COMPACT_ATOMS: atom_id res chain seq x y z
N MET A 1 36.39 -2.17 -11.35
CA MET A 1 35.48 -2.59 -12.44
C MET A 1 34.44 -3.50 -11.81
N PHE A 2 33.19 -3.05 -11.70
CA PHE A 2 32.17 -3.83 -10.98
C PHE A 2 31.58 -4.90 -11.91
N ILE A 3 31.44 -6.14 -11.41
CA ILE A 3 30.99 -7.34 -12.14
C ILE A 3 29.56 -7.21 -12.72
N TRP A 4 28.79 -6.19 -12.32
CA TRP A 4 27.47 -5.86 -12.88
C TRP A 4 27.46 -5.64 -14.40
N ASP A 5 28.60 -5.29 -15.01
CA ASP A 5 28.71 -5.14 -16.47
C ASP A 5 28.56 -6.46 -17.24
N GLN A 6 28.77 -7.62 -16.59
CA GLN A 6 28.58 -8.93 -17.22
C GLN A 6 27.11 -9.35 -17.32
N TYR A 7 26.21 -8.73 -16.56
CA TYR A 7 24.80 -9.15 -16.46
C TYR A 7 23.80 -8.14 -17.02
N ALA A 8 24.26 -6.93 -17.37
CA ALA A 8 23.43 -5.87 -17.92
C ALA A 8 23.54 -5.85 -19.45
N GLU A 9 22.42 -5.95 -20.16
CA GLU A 9 22.39 -5.60 -21.58
C GLU A 9 22.64 -4.09 -21.76
N PRO A 10 23.49 -3.67 -22.72
CA PRO A 10 23.84 -2.27 -22.92
C PRO A 10 22.68 -1.41 -23.49
N LYS A 11 21.58 -2.03 -23.93
CA LYS A 11 20.37 -1.34 -24.37
C LYS A 11 19.18 -1.74 -23.50
N ILE A 12 18.74 -0.80 -22.68
CA ILE A 12 17.50 -0.94 -21.91
C ILE A 12 16.33 -0.65 -22.85
N ASP A 13 15.40 -1.60 -22.95
CA ASP A 13 14.13 -1.37 -23.65
C ASP A 13 13.33 -0.29 -22.91
N SER A 14 12.92 0.76 -23.60
CA SER A 14 12.13 1.87 -23.03
C SER A 14 10.86 1.38 -22.33
N LEU A 15 10.24 0.33 -22.87
CA LEU A 15 9.08 -0.34 -22.28
C LEU A 15 9.40 -1.02 -20.95
N CYS A 16 10.57 -1.65 -20.83
CA CYS A 16 10.99 -2.33 -19.61
C CYS A 16 11.26 -1.32 -18.50
N ALA A 17 11.93 -0.22 -18.84
CA ALA A 17 12.13 0.90 -17.94
C ALA A 17 10.78 1.47 -17.47
N PHE A 18 9.86 1.77 -18.39
CA PHE A 18 8.53 2.30 -18.08
C PHE A 18 7.73 1.39 -17.15
N ARG A 19 7.74 0.06 -17.39
CA ARG A 19 7.08 -0.92 -16.51
C ARG A 19 7.65 -0.90 -15.09
N ALA A 20 8.96 -0.84 -14.97
CA ALA A 20 9.62 -0.79 -13.65
C ALA A 20 9.32 0.53 -12.92
N TYR A 21 9.27 1.66 -13.63
CA TYR A 21 8.81 2.94 -13.06
C TYR A 21 7.38 2.82 -12.51
N PHE A 22 6.44 2.35 -13.33
CA PHE A 22 5.05 2.15 -12.89
C PHE A 22 4.92 1.18 -11.71
N HIS A 23 5.74 0.13 -11.71
CA HIS A 23 5.83 -0.79 -10.59
C HIS A 23 6.22 -0.03 -9.32
N HIS A 24 7.34 0.70 -9.31
CA HIS A 24 7.78 1.49 -8.15
C HIS A 24 6.75 2.54 -7.70
N CYS A 25 6.11 3.25 -8.62
CA CYS A 25 5.01 4.17 -8.30
C CYS A 25 3.87 3.45 -7.58
N THR A 26 3.49 2.26 -8.07
CA THR A 26 2.41 1.46 -7.47
C THR A 26 2.78 0.98 -6.07
N ILE A 27 4.03 0.54 -5.86
CA ILE A 27 4.52 0.13 -4.54
C ILE A 27 4.40 1.29 -3.55
N ALA A 28 4.94 2.45 -3.90
CA ALA A 28 4.92 3.62 -3.02
C ALA A 28 3.50 4.10 -2.74
N TRP A 29 2.65 4.11 -3.76
CA TRP A 29 1.25 4.44 -3.61
C TRP A 29 0.56 3.55 -2.58
N VAL A 30 0.74 2.23 -2.66
CA VAL A 30 0.15 1.31 -1.66
C VAL A 30 0.65 1.63 -0.25
N HIS A 31 1.97 1.84 -0.06
CA HIS A 31 2.56 2.11 1.25
C HIS A 31 2.11 3.46 1.83
N HIS A 32 2.22 4.53 1.05
CA HIS A 32 1.83 5.86 1.51
C HIS A 32 0.31 5.99 1.73
N SER A 33 -0.51 5.23 1.01
CA SER A 33 -1.95 5.13 1.30
C SER A 33 -2.23 4.60 2.71
N PHE A 34 -1.44 3.62 3.19
CA PHE A 34 -1.58 3.13 4.56
C PHE A 34 -1.22 4.17 5.60
N ILE A 35 -0.17 4.97 5.36
CA ILE A 35 0.17 6.10 6.23
C ILE A 35 -0.99 7.09 6.26
N LEU A 36 -1.52 7.47 5.08
CA LEU A 36 -2.58 8.46 4.99
C LEU A 36 -3.84 8.00 5.73
N LEU A 37 -4.21 6.73 5.59
CA LEU A 37 -5.30 6.11 6.35
C LEU A 37 -5.03 6.14 7.86
N ALA A 38 -3.80 5.84 8.30
CA ALA A 38 -3.43 5.87 9.70
C ALA A 38 -3.47 7.30 10.28
N ILE A 39 -2.99 8.30 9.53
CA ILE A 39 -3.05 9.72 9.90
C ILE A 39 -4.50 10.18 10.00
N GLU A 40 -5.36 9.82 9.04
CA GLU A 40 -6.79 10.18 9.08
C GLU A 40 -7.44 9.66 10.37
N ARG A 41 -7.20 8.40 10.73
CA ARG A 41 -7.71 7.80 11.96
C ARG A 41 -7.12 8.47 13.20
N PHE A 42 -5.82 8.79 13.19
CA PHE A 42 -5.17 9.51 14.26
C PHE A 42 -5.80 10.89 14.50
N CYS A 43 -5.95 11.69 13.44
CA CYS A 43 -6.59 12.99 13.52
C CYS A 43 -8.03 12.88 14.03
N LYS A 44 -8.78 11.88 13.58
CA LYS A 44 -10.16 11.65 14.04
C LYS A 44 -10.23 11.31 15.54
N ILE A 45 -9.38 10.39 16.01
CA ILE A 45 -9.33 9.99 17.43
C ILE A 45 -8.91 11.18 18.32
N ARG A 46 -7.89 11.94 17.91
CA ARG A 46 -7.41 13.14 18.63
C ARG A 46 -8.27 14.38 18.40
N GLN A 47 -9.35 14.27 17.63
CA GLN A 47 -10.27 15.35 17.29
C GLN A 47 -9.63 16.55 16.56
N PHE A 48 -8.48 16.35 15.92
CA PHE A 48 -7.84 17.39 15.12
C PHE A 48 -8.72 17.77 13.93
N THR A 49 -8.82 19.08 13.66
CA THR A 49 -9.71 19.65 12.64
C THR A 49 -9.12 19.61 11.22
N ILE A 50 -7.84 19.30 11.09
CA ILE A 50 -7.06 19.40 9.84
C ILE A 50 -7.73 18.59 8.71
N LEU A 51 -8.10 17.34 8.98
CA LEU A 51 -8.69 16.40 8.00
C LEU A 51 -10.20 16.20 8.17
N LYS A 52 -10.94 17.17 8.74
CA LYS A 52 -12.41 17.07 8.84
C LYS A 52 -13.10 17.31 7.49
N ASN A 53 -12.61 18.24 6.69
CA ASN A 53 -13.21 18.59 5.40
C ASN A 53 -12.82 17.56 4.32
N GLN A 54 -13.82 17.06 3.58
CA GLN A 54 -13.65 16.14 2.47
C GLN A 54 -12.74 16.70 1.36
N GLN A 55 -12.83 18.00 1.07
CA GLN A 55 -11.96 18.65 0.08
C GLN A 55 -10.49 18.56 0.50
N ARG A 56 -10.19 18.78 1.78
CA ARG A 56 -8.81 18.67 2.30
C ARG A 56 -8.29 17.25 2.21
N LYS A 57 -9.13 16.25 2.52
CA LYS A 57 -8.75 14.84 2.34
C LYS A 57 -8.41 14.55 0.89
N LEU A 58 -9.24 15.02 -0.05
CA LEU A 58 -8.97 14.87 -1.47
C LEU A 58 -7.67 15.55 -1.89
N CYS A 59 -7.41 16.78 -1.43
CA CYS A 59 -6.15 17.47 -1.69
C CYS A 59 -4.93 16.67 -1.20
N VAL A 60 -5.00 16.08 -0.01
CA VAL A 60 -3.88 15.26 0.52
C VAL A 60 -3.69 13.97 -0.28
N VAL A 61 -4.78 13.31 -0.70
CA VAL A 61 -4.70 12.14 -1.59
C VAL A 61 -4.06 12.53 -2.93
N LEU A 62 -4.50 13.61 -3.56
CA LEU A 62 -3.93 14.08 -4.83
C LEU A 62 -2.46 14.46 -4.69
N PHE A 63 -2.10 15.13 -3.59
CA PHE A 63 -0.71 15.46 -3.30
C PHE A 63 0.14 14.18 -3.13
N GLN A 64 -0.36 13.19 -2.41
CA GLN A 64 0.31 11.89 -2.25
C GLN A 64 0.49 11.19 -3.60
N TRP A 65 -0.50 11.24 -4.50
CA TRP A 65 -0.35 10.66 -5.85
C TRP A 65 0.74 11.37 -6.66
N ILE A 66 0.74 12.71 -6.67
CA ILE A 66 1.78 13.49 -7.36
C ILE A 66 3.15 13.16 -6.78
N PHE A 67 3.27 13.08 -5.45
CA PHE A 67 4.50 12.68 -4.78
C PHE A 67 4.95 11.28 -5.23
N ASP A 68 4.04 10.31 -5.30
CA ASP A 68 4.34 8.91 -5.64
C ASP A 68 4.76 8.70 -7.09
N PHE A 69 4.27 9.54 -8.00
CA PHE A 69 4.76 9.59 -9.38
C PHE A 69 6.10 10.33 -9.48
N THR A 70 6.31 11.38 -8.70
CA THR A 70 7.50 12.24 -8.86
C THR A 70 8.73 11.69 -8.15
N PHE A 71 8.61 11.05 -6.98
CA PHE A 71 9.77 10.61 -6.21
C PHE A 71 10.63 9.51 -6.88
N PRO A 72 10.11 8.55 -7.69
CA PRO A 72 10.94 7.56 -8.39
C PRO A 72 11.64 8.15 -9.61
N LEU A 73 11.18 9.31 -10.09
CA LEU A 73 11.60 9.91 -11.35
C LEU A 73 13.12 10.18 -11.43
N PRO A 74 13.81 10.65 -10.36
CA PRO A 74 15.27 10.81 -10.39
C PRO A 74 16.03 9.51 -10.68
N VAL A 75 15.57 8.38 -10.15
CA VAL A 75 16.19 7.07 -10.40
C VAL A 75 15.99 6.65 -11.85
N PHE A 76 14.83 6.99 -12.41
CA PHE A 76 14.49 6.71 -13.79
C PHE A 76 15.28 7.55 -14.80
N ILE A 77 15.31 8.87 -14.60
CA ILE A 77 15.99 9.83 -15.50
C ILE A 77 17.50 9.61 -15.51
N THR A 78 18.09 9.22 -14.38
CA THR A 78 19.53 8.97 -14.28
C THR A 78 19.99 7.69 -14.98
N GLY A 79 19.08 6.94 -15.63
CA GLY A 79 19.42 5.77 -16.43
C GLY A 79 19.95 4.58 -15.62
N ASN A 80 19.71 4.57 -14.30
CA ASN A 80 20.24 3.53 -13.41
C ASN A 80 19.37 2.27 -13.39
N MET A 81 18.76 1.93 -14.51
CA MET A 81 18.00 0.69 -14.64
C MET A 81 18.88 -0.37 -15.31
N ILE A 82 18.75 -1.62 -14.90
CA ILE A 82 19.40 -2.77 -15.53
C ILE A 82 18.34 -3.76 -15.96
N LYS A 83 18.47 -4.27 -17.19
CA LYS A 83 17.66 -5.38 -17.70
C LYS A 83 18.38 -6.68 -17.38
N LEU A 84 17.66 -7.63 -16.78
CA LEU A 84 18.21 -8.95 -16.52
C LEU A 84 18.18 -9.78 -17.82
N ALA A 85 19.31 -10.30 -18.29
CA ALA A 85 19.39 -10.96 -19.60
C ALA A 85 18.43 -12.16 -19.78
N SER A 86 17.97 -12.79 -18.68
CA SER A 86 17.13 -13.99 -18.72
C SER A 86 15.62 -13.73 -18.64
N ASP A 87 15.19 -12.53 -18.26
CA ASP A 87 13.78 -12.21 -18.04
C ASP A 87 13.54 -10.76 -18.47
N ASN A 88 12.40 -10.44 -19.09
CA ASN A 88 12.01 -9.06 -19.45
C ASN A 88 11.71 -8.16 -18.22
N ALA A 89 12.45 -8.36 -17.12
CA ALA A 89 12.39 -7.64 -15.88
C ALA A 89 13.51 -6.59 -15.82
N CYS A 90 13.13 -5.38 -15.40
CA CYS A 90 14.04 -4.28 -15.18
C CYS A 90 14.12 -3.96 -13.69
N PHE A 91 15.33 -3.73 -13.20
CA PHE A 91 15.62 -3.40 -11.81
C PHE A 91 16.41 -2.11 -11.72
N VAL A 92 16.34 -1.48 -10.55
CA VAL A 92 17.31 -0.43 -10.21
C VAL A 92 18.68 -1.08 -10.04
N SER A 93 19.67 -0.49 -10.70
CA SER A 93 21.07 -0.89 -10.63
C SER A 93 21.60 -0.73 -9.22
N LEU A 94 22.13 -1.82 -8.66
CA LEU A 94 22.77 -1.81 -7.35
C LEU A 94 24.17 -1.16 -7.37
N LYS A 95 24.66 -0.70 -8.54
CA LYS A 95 25.89 0.11 -8.63
C LYS A 95 25.77 1.42 -7.86
N ARG A 96 24.56 2.00 -7.82
CA ARG A 96 24.25 3.25 -7.12
C ARG A 96 23.43 2.95 -5.88
N LEU A 97 24.13 2.49 -4.84
CA LEU A 97 23.54 2.16 -3.56
C LEU A 97 22.80 3.35 -2.94
N ASP A 98 23.28 4.57 -3.17
CA ASP A 98 22.62 5.82 -2.78
C ASP A 98 21.18 5.89 -3.31
N LEU A 99 20.97 5.57 -4.59
CA LEU A 99 19.64 5.56 -5.21
C LEU A 99 18.79 4.37 -4.71
N ALA A 100 19.40 3.21 -4.53
CA ALA A 100 18.71 2.04 -3.98
C ALA A 100 18.22 2.29 -2.54
N PHE A 101 19.06 2.89 -1.69
CA PHE A 101 18.70 3.29 -0.33
C PHE A 101 17.69 4.43 -0.31
N TYR A 102 17.77 5.38 -1.24
CA TYR A 102 16.75 6.42 -1.37
C TYR A 102 15.37 5.81 -1.67
N MET A 103 15.27 4.91 -2.65
CA MET A 103 14.01 4.24 -2.99
C MET A 103 13.51 3.37 -1.84
N ALA A 104 14.37 2.54 -1.25
CA ALA A 104 14.00 1.69 -0.14
C ALA A 104 13.61 2.49 1.11
N GLY A 105 14.35 3.57 1.38
CA GLY A 105 14.15 4.44 2.53
C GLY A 105 12.83 5.18 2.46
N VAL A 106 12.55 5.85 1.34
CA VAL A 106 11.32 6.64 1.16
C VAL A 106 10.10 5.73 1.04
N SER A 107 10.15 4.68 0.22
CA SER A 107 8.97 3.83 -0.02
C SER A 107 8.62 2.92 1.16
N PHE A 108 9.60 2.41 1.89
CA PHE A 108 9.38 1.39 2.92
C PHE A 108 9.76 1.86 4.32
N LEU A 109 11.04 2.13 4.58
CA LEU A 109 11.53 2.34 5.95
C LEU A 109 10.84 3.53 6.64
N LEU A 110 10.75 4.66 5.93
CA LEU A 110 10.09 5.85 6.46
C LEU A 110 8.60 5.58 6.72
N THR A 111 7.94 4.92 5.79
CA THR A 111 6.52 4.51 5.91
C THR A 111 6.29 3.68 7.16
N ASP A 112 7.12 2.66 7.38
CA ASP A 112 6.98 1.72 8.49
C ASP A 112 7.24 2.39 9.83
N ILE A 113 8.26 3.26 9.90
CA ILE A 113 8.58 4.02 11.10
C ILE A 113 7.41 4.93 11.46
N VAL A 114 6.89 5.70 10.49
CA VAL A 114 5.76 6.61 10.71
C VAL A 114 4.52 5.85 11.15
N LEU A 115 4.19 4.75 10.48
CA LEU A 115 3.03 3.93 10.84
C LEU A 115 3.17 3.32 12.25
N GLY A 116 4.36 2.84 12.60
CA GLY A 116 4.67 2.33 13.94
C GLY A 116 4.54 3.41 15.02
N ILE A 117 4.99 4.64 14.74
CA ILE A 117 4.83 5.78 15.65
C ILE A 117 3.34 6.10 15.85
N ILE A 118 2.56 6.21 14.76
CA ILE A 118 1.12 6.50 14.84
C ILE A 118 0.40 5.43 15.66
N TYR A 119 0.69 4.15 15.41
CA TYR A 119 0.09 3.06 16.17
C TYR A 119 0.41 3.14 17.67
N ARG A 120 1.68 3.36 18.03
CA ARG A 120 2.08 3.50 19.44
C ARG A 120 1.40 4.69 20.11
N LEU A 121 1.32 5.84 19.43
CA LEU A 121 0.64 7.03 19.94
C LEU A 121 -0.85 6.77 20.17
N LEU A 122 -1.51 6.08 19.23
CA LEU A 122 -2.91 5.70 19.37
C LEU A 122 -3.16 4.76 20.53
N VAL A 123 -2.38 3.68 20.65
CA VAL A 123 -2.51 2.73 21.76
C VAL A 123 -2.34 3.43 23.10
N ARG A 124 -1.33 4.30 23.24
CA ARG A 124 -1.12 5.09 24.46
C ARG A 124 -2.31 5.99 24.75
N HIS A 125 -2.82 6.69 23.75
CA HIS A 125 -3.96 7.59 23.92
C HIS A 125 -5.24 6.84 24.33
N VAL A 126 -5.54 5.71 23.67
CA VAL A 126 -6.70 4.86 24.01
C VAL A 126 -6.62 4.37 25.45
N ARG A 127 -5.45 3.92 25.90
CA ARG A 127 -5.23 3.44 27.28
C ARG A 127 -5.37 4.54 28.33
N GLN A 128 -4.92 5.76 28.02
CA GLN A 128 -5.04 6.89 28.94
C GLN A 128 -6.47 7.43 29.01
N ALA A 129 -7.20 7.42 27.88
CA ALA A 129 -8.54 7.96 27.79
C ALA A 129 -9.63 6.96 28.24
N SER A 130 -9.36 5.65 28.27
CA SER A 130 -10.37 4.64 28.62
C SER A 130 -10.99 4.81 30.00
N ALA A 131 -10.27 5.40 30.96
CA ALA A 131 -10.79 5.65 32.31
C ALA A 131 -11.71 6.88 32.40
N ARG A 132 -11.73 7.74 31.38
CA ARG A 132 -12.42 9.05 31.40
C ARG A 132 -13.53 9.20 30.36
N LEU A 133 -13.69 8.23 29.47
CA LEU A 133 -14.64 8.29 28.37
C LEU A 133 -15.92 7.53 28.70
N ASN A 134 -17.05 8.04 28.22
CA ASN A 134 -18.33 7.31 28.28
C ASN A 134 -18.27 6.05 27.42
N ASN A 135 -19.04 5.00 27.76
CA ASN A 135 -19.07 3.71 27.05
C ASN A 135 -19.18 3.88 25.52
N ASN A 136 -20.04 4.77 25.03
CA ASN A 136 -20.21 5.03 23.59
C ASN A 136 -18.96 5.59 22.91
N GLN A 137 -18.21 6.46 23.59
CA GLN A 137 -16.97 7.02 23.08
C GLN A 137 -15.84 5.97 23.11
N GLN A 138 -15.81 5.15 24.16
CA GLN A 138 -14.85 4.05 24.28
C GLN A 138 -15.03 3.03 23.15
N VAL A 139 -16.26 2.60 22.85
CA VAL A 139 -16.56 1.68 21.74
C VAL A 139 -16.12 2.25 20.39
N ARG A 140 -16.41 3.54 20.13
CA ARG A 140 -15.98 4.21 18.88
C ARG A 140 -14.46 4.25 18.75
N MET A 141 -13.76 4.56 19.84
CA MET A 141 -12.31 4.65 19.87
C MET A 141 -11.65 3.27 19.70
N GLN A 142 -12.20 2.22 20.33
CA GLN A 142 -11.75 0.84 20.15
C GLN A 142 -11.94 0.36 18.70
N ARG A 143 -13.04 0.73 18.05
CA ARG A 143 -13.28 0.43 16.64
C ARG A 143 -12.21 1.09 15.75
N ASP A 144 -11.95 2.37 15.94
CA ASP A 144 -10.94 3.09 15.14
C ASP A 144 -9.51 2.53 15.42
N LEU A 145 -9.18 2.14 16.66
CA LEU A 145 -7.93 1.45 16.99
C LEU A 145 -7.83 0.08 16.29
N THR A 146 -8.93 -0.67 16.23
CA THR A 146 -8.97 -1.96 15.52
C THR A 146 -8.68 -1.78 14.04
N VAL A 147 -9.20 -0.72 13.42
CA VAL A 147 -8.88 -0.38 12.02
C VAL A 147 -7.39 -0.10 11.86
N VAL A 148 -6.78 0.71 12.73
CA VAL A 148 -5.33 0.97 12.64
C VAL A 148 -4.51 -0.29 12.89
N ARG A 149 -4.93 -1.16 13.83
CA ARG A 149 -4.29 -2.47 14.02
C ARG A 149 -4.33 -3.31 12.74
N ARG A 150 -5.45 -3.31 12.02
CA ARG A 150 -5.57 -4.00 10.71
C ARG A 150 -4.63 -3.40 9.67
N ILE A 151 -4.50 -2.07 9.61
CA ILE A 151 -3.54 -1.38 8.73
C ILE A 151 -2.11 -1.82 9.05
N VAL A 152 -1.73 -1.85 10.33
CA VAL A 152 -0.40 -2.32 10.76
C VAL A 152 -0.18 -3.78 10.39
N ILE A 153 -1.19 -4.65 10.55
CA ILE A 153 -1.09 -6.07 10.14
C ILE A 153 -0.86 -6.15 8.63
N LEU A 154 -1.66 -5.47 7.81
CA LEU A 154 -1.51 -5.46 6.35
C LEU A 154 -0.13 -4.96 5.94
N ASN A 155 0.33 -3.85 6.53
CA ASN A 155 1.63 -3.28 6.22
C ASN A 155 2.79 -4.19 6.67
N SER A 156 2.68 -4.85 7.83
CA SER A 156 3.73 -5.73 8.36
C SER A 156 4.10 -6.88 7.41
N GLN A 157 3.16 -7.33 6.58
CA GLN A 157 3.43 -8.36 5.58
C GLN A 157 4.33 -7.86 4.46
N LEU A 158 4.16 -6.60 4.06
CA LEU A 158 5.04 -5.94 3.10
C LEU A 158 6.46 -5.82 3.67
N VAL A 159 6.59 -5.51 4.96
CA VAL A 159 7.89 -5.46 5.66
C VAL A 159 8.58 -6.81 5.68
N VAL A 160 7.87 -7.88 6.05
CA VAL A 160 8.43 -9.25 6.10
C VAL A 160 9.01 -9.65 4.74
N ILE A 161 8.38 -9.21 3.65
CA ILE A 161 8.82 -9.48 2.28
C ILE A 161 9.92 -8.52 1.81
N ALA A 162 9.93 -7.28 2.28
CA ALA A 162 10.96 -6.29 1.97
C ALA A 162 12.30 -6.62 2.65
N ILE A 163 12.29 -7.26 3.82
CA ILE A 163 13.52 -7.61 4.56
C ILE A 163 14.48 -8.45 3.69
N PRO A 164 14.08 -9.57 3.06
CA PRO A 164 14.93 -10.32 2.14
C PRO A 164 15.54 -9.46 1.03
N VAL A 165 14.78 -8.51 0.46
CA VAL A 165 15.27 -7.60 -0.58
C VAL A 165 16.36 -6.68 -0.04
N VAL A 166 16.12 -6.07 1.12
CA VAL A 166 17.11 -5.18 1.78
C VAL A 166 18.36 -5.94 2.17
N VAL A 167 18.23 -7.15 2.73
CA VAL A 167 19.37 -8.01 3.08
C VAL A 167 20.19 -8.32 1.84
N VAL A 168 19.56 -8.64 0.71
CA VAL A 168 20.30 -8.90 -0.53
C VAL A 168 20.97 -7.63 -1.07
N ILE A 169 20.35 -6.45 -0.98
CA ILE A 169 20.99 -5.18 -1.36
C ILE A 169 22.25 -4.93 -0.50
N ILE A 170 22.18 -5.21 0.80
CA ILE A 170 23.33 -5.08 1.71
C ILE A 170 24.40 -6.14 1.40
N LEU A 171 24.02 -7.38 1.12
CA LEU A 171 24.99 -8.41 0.74
C LEU A 171 25.66 -8.07 -0.59
N ALA A 172 24.92 -7.53 -1.54
CA ALA A 172 25.41 -7.06 -2.83
C ALA A 172 26.39 -5.88 -2.71
N SER A 173 26.23 -5.03 -1.70
CA SER A 173 27.16 -3.92 -1.45
C SER A 173 28.49 -4.40 -0.88
N ILE A 174 28.52 -5.53 -0.17
CA ILE A 174 29.72 -6.10 0.43
C ILE A 174 30.44 -7.05 -0.54
N ARG A 175 29.69 -7.89 -1.27
CA ARG A 175 30.23 -8.87 -2.24
C ARG A 175 29.32 -8.96 -3.47
N ALA A 176 29.69 -8.26 -4.54
CA ALA A 176 28.93 -8.22 -5.78
C ALA A 176 28.87 -9.58 -6.49
N ASP A 177 29.91 -10.38 -6.34
CA ASP A 177 30.13 -11.71 -6.90
C ASP A 177 29.19 -12.80 -6.34
N LEU A 178 28.48 -12.50 -5.25
CA LEU A 178 27.51 -13.42 -4.62
C LEU A 178 26.08 -13.31 -5.14
N LEU A 179 25.78 -12.43 -6.10
CA LEU A 179 24.43 -12.28 -6.67
C LEU A 179 24.29 -12.95 -8.05
N PRO A 180 24.05 -14.27 -8.12
CA PRO A 180 23.66 -14.92 -9.37
C PRO A 180 22.26 -14.44 -9.80
N ASN A 181 22.03 -14.38 -11.12
CA ASN A 181 20.74 -14.00 -11.74
C ASN A 181 19.51 -14.70 -11.13
N LYS A 182 19.68 -15.94 -10.64
CA LYS A 182 18.63 -16.71 -9.96
C LYS A 182 18.12 -16.02 -8.69
N ILE A 183 18.98 -15.39 -7.89
CA ILE A 183 18.57 -14.67 -6.67
C ILE A 183 17.76 -13.44 -7.03
N MET A 184 18.19 -12.67 -8.03
CA MET A 184 17.45 -11.48 -8.50
C MET A 184 16.05 -11.84 -9.00
N ARG A 185 15.91 -12.98 -9.69
CA ARG A 185 14.61 -13.50 -10.13
C ARG A 185 13.72 -13.88 -8.96
N VAL A 186 14.25 -14.57 -7.95
CA VAL A 186 13.50 -14.93 -6.74
C VAL A 186 13.03 -13.68 -6.01
N LEU A 187 13.89 -12.66 -5.88
CA LEU A 187 13.52 -11.40 -5.24
C LEU A 187 12.40 -10.66 -5.98
N PHE A 188 12.44 -10.66 -7.31
CA PHE A 188 11.38 -10.08 -8.13
C PHE A 188 10.03 -10.77 -7.93
N LEU A 189 10.03 -12.11 -7.92
CA LEU A 189 8.81 -12.86 -7.65
C LEU A 189 8.34 -12.58 -6.22
N LEU A 190 9.26 -12.58 -5.25
CA LEU A 190 8.96 -12.32 -3.86
C LEU A 190 8.39 -10.91 -3.63
N SER A 191 8.86 -9.89 -4.34
CA SER A 191 8.34 -8.52 -4.22
C SER A 191 6.93 -8.35 -4.80
N ASN A 192 6.50 -9.23 -5.71
CA ASN A 192 5.16 -9.22 -6.31
C ASN A 192 4.15 -10.13 -5.61
N LEU A 193 4.61 -11.17 -4.94
CA LEU A 193 3.77 -12.08 -4.15
C LEU A 193 2.93 -11.43 -3.04
N PRO A 194 3.29 -10.33 -2.34
CA PRO A 194 2.51 -9.80 -1.21
C PRO A 194 1.13 -9.25 -1.58
N TYR A 195 0.91 -8.79 -2.81
CA TYR A 195 -0.30 -8.06 -3.15
C TYR A 195 -1.55 -8.96 -3.14
N THR A 196 -1.40 -10.22 -3.55
CA THR A 196 -2.48 -11.22 -3.51
C THR A 196 -2.94 -11.56 -2.09
N PRO A 197 -2.08 -12.00 -1.16
CA PRO A 197 -2.47 -12.25 0.22
C PRO A 197 -2.95 -10.98 0.93
N MET A 198 -2.41 -9.79 0.59
CA MET A 198 -2.90 -8.53 1.12
C MET A 198 -4.38 -8.30 0.78
N LEU A 199 -4.80 -8.54 -0.47
CA LEU A 199 -6.21 -8.44 -0.88
C LEU A 199 -7.09 -9.45 -0.11
N ILE A 200 -6.62 -10.69 -0.01
CA ILE A 200 -7.32 -11.77 0.71
C ILE A 200 -7.51 -11.37 2.18
N ILE A 201 -6.46 -10.88 2.83
CA ILE A 201 -6.50 -10.49 4.24
C ILE A 201 -7.36 -9.24 4.43
N LEU A 202 -7.33 -8.29 3.50
CA LEU A 202 -8.21 -7.13 3.53
C LEU A 202 -9.69 -7.56 3.51
N LEU A 203 -10.05 -8.54 2.69
CA LEU A 203 -11.40 -9.13 2.64
C LEU A 203 -11.76 -9.83 3.96
N PHE A 204 -10.84 -10.59 4.56
CA PHE A 204 -11.11 -11.25 5.85
C PHE A 204 -11.20 -10.27 7.01
N LEU A 205 -10.37 -9.21 7.01
CA LEU A 205 -10.31 -8.22 8.07
C LEU A 205 -11.42 -7.18 7.96
N THR A 206 -12.10 -7.02 6.82
CA THR A 206 -13.12 -5.98 6.61
C THR A 206 -14.49 -6.59 6.34
N PRO A 207 -15.33 -6.78 7.39
CA PRO A 207 -16.63 -7.42 7.25
C PRO A 207 -17.55 -6.74 6.23
N ASP A 208 -17.55 -5.40 6.22
CA ASP A 208 -18.38 -4.62 5.28
C ASP A 208 -17.98 -4.89 3.82
N LEU A 209 -16.68 -4.95 3.55
CA LEU A 209 -16.14 -5.27 2.22
C LEU A 209 -16.52 -6.70 1.81
N ARG A 210 -16.39 -7.66 2.74
CA ARG A 210 -16.79 -9.05 2.53
C ARG A 210 -18.29 -9.15 2.23
N GLN A 211 -19.12 -8.41 2.96
CA GLN A 211 -20.57 -8.40 2.75
C GLN A 211 -20.92 -7.80 1.39
N SER A 212 -20.31 -6.67 1.01
CA SER A 212 -20.48 -6.09 -0.33
C SER A 212 -20.05 -7.06 -1.44
N PHE A 213 -19.00 -7.85 -1.23
CA PHE A 213 -18.56 -8.85 -2.20
C PHE A 213 -19.55 -10.03 -2.30
N ILE A 214 -20.10 -10.48 -1.18
CA ILE A 214 -21.16 -11.51 -1.14
C ILE A 214 -22.43 -10.99 -1.82
N ASP A 215 -22.84 -9.77 -1.53
CA ASP A 215 -24.03 -9.14 -2.10
C ASP A 215 -23.87 -8.94 -3.62
N CYS A 216 -22.70 -8.48 -4.08
CA CYS A 216 -22.37 -8.38 -5.50
C CYS A 216 -22.38 -9.76 -6.18
N ARG A 217 -21.77 -10.77 -5.55
CA ARG A 217 -21.79 -12.17 -6.06
C ARG A 217 -23.22 -12.71 -6.16
N ASN A 218 -24.07 -12.39 -5.18
CA ASN A 218 -25.47 -12.78 -5.18
C ASN A 218 -26.24 -12.01 -6.25
N GLN A 219 -26.05 -10.70 -6.39
CA GLN A 219 -26.66 -9.88 -7.45
C GLN A 219 -26.24 -10.33 -8.86
N PHE A 220 -24.99 -10.76 -9.06
CA PHE A 220 -24.52 -11.32 -10.33
C PHE A 220 -25.22 -12.65 -10.68
N LYS A 221 -25.68 -13.41 -9.69
CA LYS A 221 -26.57 -14.57 -9.89
C LYS A 221 -28.04 -14.19 -10.12
N TRP A 222 -28.42 -12.93 -9.92
CA TRP A 222 -29.77 -12.38 -10.09
C TRP A 222 -29.97 -11.59 -11.38
N CYS A 223 -29.07 -11.66 -12.37
CA CYS A 223 -29.41 -11.39 -13.77
C CYS A 223 -30.25 -12.54 -14.41
N ARG A 224 -31.19 -13.11 -13.64
CA ARG A 224 -32.46 -13.59 -14.21
C ARG A 224 -33.46 -12.47 -13.99
N PRO A 225 -34.25 -12.08 -15.00
CA PRO A 225 -35.24 -11.03 -14.83
C PRO A 225 -36.16 -11.38 -13.67
N ARG A 226 -36.10 -10.61 -12.58
CA ARG A 226 -37.19 -10.58 -11.60
C ARG A 226 -38.38 -9.99 -12.35
N ASN A 227 -39.46 -10.78 -12.46
CA ASN A 227 -40.78 -10.22 -12.70
C ASN A 227 -41.00 -9.13 -11.64
N ILE A 228 -40.96 -7.88 -12.09
CA ILE A 228 -41.34 -6.73 -11.30
C ILE A 228 -42.84 -6.89 -11.08
N ALA A 229 -43.24 -7.35 -9.89
CA ALA A 229 -44.64 -7.27 -9.49
C ALA A 229 -45.02 -5.77 -9.46
N PRO A 230 -46.19 -5.39 -9.99
CA PRO A 230 -46.59 -4.00 -10.06
C PRO A 230 -46.69 -3.40 -8.65
N VAL A 231 -46.10 -2.22 -8.50
CA VAL A 231 -46.18 -1.36 -7.31
C VAL A 231 -47.66 -1.12 -7.01
N GLN A 232 -48.11 -1.51 -5.81
CA GLN A 232 -49.44 -1.15 -5.33
C GLN A 232 -49.48 0.37 -5.11
N THR A 233 -50.25 1.05 -5.95
CA THR A 233 -50.58 2.46 -5.82
C THR A 233 -51.37 2.67 -4.54
N ILE A 234 -50.82 3.40 -3.57
CA ILE A 234 -51.54 3.79 -2.36
C ILE A 234 -52.53 4.89 -2.75
N THR A 235 -53.81 4.56 -2.79
CA THR A 235 -54.91 5.51 -2.94
C THR A 235 -55.10 6.23 -1.61
N ILE A 236 -54.71 7.51 -1.53
CA ILE A 236 -55.04 8.36 -0.39
C ILE A 236 -56.47 8.86 -0.60
N THR A 237 -57.43 8.27 0.09
CA THR A 237 -58.79 8.81 0.23
C THR A 237 -58.78 9.95 1.26
N ALA A 238 -58.85 11.18 0.77
CA ALA A 238 -59.20 12.32 1.61
C ALA A 238 -60.70 12.25 1.96
N ARG A 239 -61.02 12.17 3.26
CA ARG A 239 -62.36 12.50 3.76
C ARG A 239 -62.38 13.99 4.11
N ILE A 240 -63.34 14.69 3.51
CA ILE A 240 -63.82 16.02 3.90
C ILE A 240 -64.74 15.86 5.11
#